data_AF-A0A0C9NE82-F1
#
_entry.id   AF-A0A0C9NE82-F1
#
_cell.length_a   1.000
_cell.length_b   1.000
_cell.length_c   1.000
_cell.angle_alpha   90.00
_cell.angle_beta   90.00
_cell.angle_gamma   90.00
#
_symmetry.space_group_name_H-M   'P 1'
#
loop_
_entity.id
_entity.type
_entity.pdbx_description
1 polymer ?
#
loop_
_entity_poly.entity_id
_entity_poly.type
_entity_poly.pdbx_seq_one_letter_code
_entity_poly.pdbx_strand_id
1 'polypeptide(L)' 'MVLPVATGHRRLEVSDDFMVVGAYPQGQDWDICREAPSDEARQRMRALPVPAEDPILGKDGPLRQSWKA' A
#
# COMPACT_ATOMS: atom_id res chain seq x y z
N MET A 1 -3.31 8.81 -3.04
CA MET A 1 -2.48 7.84 -3.82
C MET A 1 -2.58 6.50 -3.14
N VAL A 2 -2.70 5.41 -3.90
CA VAL A 2 -2.65 4.03 -3.37
C VAL A 2 -1.40 3.36 -3.95
N LEU A 3 -0.58 2.76 -3.09
CA LEU A 3 0.62 2.04 -3.49
C LEU A 3 0.38 0.53 -3.33
N PRO A 4 0.58 -0.29 -4.38
CA PRO A 4 0.54 -1.75 -4.25
C PRO A 4 1.59 -2.26 -3.26
N VAL A 5 1.35 -3.45 -2.70
CA VAL A 5 2.35 -4.15 -1.88
C VAL A 5 3.67 -4.28 -2.62
N ALA A 6 4.78 -4.26 -1.88
CA ALA A 6 6.16 -4.27 -2.39
C ALA A 6 6.61 -2.98 -3.11
N THR A 7 5.80 -1.92 -3.13
CA THR A 7 6.23 -0.61 -3.63
C THR A 7 7.22 0.04 -2.65
N GLY A 8 8.49 0.04 -3.02
CA GLY A 8 9.50 0.90 -2.37
C GLY A 8 9.34 2.35 -2.86
N HIS A 9 9.39 3.31 -1.94
CA HIS A 9 9.38 4.73 -2.29
C HIS A 9 10.44 5.47 -1.48
N ARG A 10 11.00 6.53 -2.07
CA ARG A 10 11.99 7.40 -1.43
C ARG A 10 11.69 8.84 -1.79
N ARG A 11 11.68 9.70 -0.77
CA ARG A 11 11.65 11.15 -0.95
C ARG A 11 13.03 11.63 -1.42
N LEU A 12 13.08 12.30 -2.56
CA LEU A 12 14.32 12.90 -3.09
C LEU A 12 14.41 14.38 -2.71
N GLU A 13 13.33 15.13 -2.98
CA GLU A 13 13.19 16.56 -2.73
C GLU A 13 11.81 16.86 -2.16
N VAL A 14 11.67 18.00 -1.48
CA VAL A 14 10.48 18.36 -0.71
C VAL A 14 10.48 19.84 -0.32
N SER A 15 9.31 20.47 -0.15
CA SER A 15 9.15 21.79 0.44
C SER A 15 9.13 21.75 1.98
N ASP A 16 9.39 22.87 2.64
CA ASP A 16 9.44 22.94 4.11
C ASP A 16 8.12 22.61 4.81
N ASP A 17 6.99 22.75 4.10
CA ASP A 17 5.63 22.51 4.59
C ASP A 17 5.04 21.14 4.21
N PHE A 18 5.84 20.27 3.59
CA PHE A 18 5.36 18.96 3.15
C PHE A 18 5.09 18.01 4.31
N MET A 19 3.95 17.32 4.23
CA MET A 19 3.54 16.28 5.18
C MET A 19 3.03 15.04 4.45
N VAL A 20 3.31 13.86 5.02
CA VAL A 20 2.77 12.58 4.56
C VAL A 20 1.95 11.96 5.67
N VAL A 21 0.74 11.52 5.33
CA VAL A 21 -0.09 10.67 6.18
C VAL A 21 -0.23 9.32 5.50
N GLY A 22 0.17 8.27 6.20
CA GLY A 22 -0.04 6.89 5.79
C GLY A 22 -1.31 6.34 6.43
N ALA A 23 -2.03 5.51 5.67
CA ALA A 23 -3.14 4.72 6.17
C ALA A 23 -2.99 3.29 5.67
N TYR A 24 -3.43 2.34 6.49
CA TYR A 24 -3.37 0.91 6.19
C TYR A 24 -4.77 0.31 6.35
N PRO A 25 -5.12 -0.75 5.59
CA PRO A 25 -6.38 -1.44 5.76
C PRO A 25 -6.58 -1.91 7.21
N GLN A 26 -7.83 -1.85 7.68
CA GLN A 26 -8.16 -2.27 9.04
C GLN A 26 -7.75 -3.73 9.30
N GLY A 27 -7.15 -3.98 10.48
CA GLY A 27 -6.76 -5.31 10.90
C GLY A 27 -5.50 -5.87 10.23
N GLN A 28 -4.77 -5.04 9.47
CA GLN A 28 -3.45 -5.40 8.96
C GLN A 28 -2.35 -4.77 9.81
N ASP A 29 -1.42 -5.59 10.26
CA ASP A 29 -0.15 -5.13 10.82
C ASP A 29 0.83 -4.83 9.68
N TRP A 30 1.57 -3.73 9.80
CA TRP A 30 2.54 -3.29 8.80
C TRP A 30 3.95 -3.28 9.38
N ASP A 31 4.92 -3.55 8.52
CA ASP A 31 6.35 -3.47 8.80
C ASP A 31 7.02 -2.47 7.85
N ILE A 32 8.23 -2.01 8.21
CA ILE A 32 9.10 -1.25 7.30
C ILE A 32 10.23 -2.17 6.87
N CYS A 33 10.11 -2.72 5.66
CA CYS A 33 11.13 -3.54 5.03
C CYS A 33 11.99 -2.68 4.09
N ARG A 34 13.29 -2.54 4.39
CA ARG A 34 14.25 -1.82 3.53
C ARG A 34 15.07 -2.72 2.60
N GLU A 35 15.11 -4.01 2.91
CA GLU A 35 15.81 -5.02 2.13
C GLU A 35 14.91 -5.61 1.03
N ALA A 36 15.53 -6.26 0.05
CA ALA A 36 14.78 -7.02 -0.94
C ALA A 36 13.94 -8.12 -0.25
N PRO A 37 12.70 -8.36 -0.70
CA PRO A 37 11.82 -9.32 -0.05
C PRO A 37 12.36 -10.76 -0.20
N SER A 38 12.36 -11.51 0.91
CA SER A 38 12.60 -12.95 0.90
C SER A 38 11.47 -13.69 0.18
N ASP A 39 11.66 -14.98 -0.13
CA ASP A 39 10.60 -15.79 -0.75
C ASP A 39 9.37 -15.93 0.13
N GLU A 40 9.56 -16.03 1.45
CA GLU A 40 8.49 -16.02 2.43
C GLU A 40 7.72 -14.69 2.41
N ALA A 41 8.44 -13.56 2.39
CA ALA A 41 7.80 -12.25 2.26
C ALA A 41 6.99 -12.16 0.96
N ARG A 42 7.54 -12.60 -0.17
CA ARG A 42 6.83 -12.65 -1.46
C ARG A 42 5.57 -13.52 -1.39
N GLN A 43 5.62 -14.65 -0.68
CA GLN A 43 4.45 -15.50 -0.46
C GLN A 43 3.37 -14.77 0.36
N ARG A 44 3.74 -14.11 1.48
CA ARG A 44 2.81 -13.29 2.27
C ARG A 44 2.18 -12.17 1.45
N MET A 45 2.98 -11.47 0.64
CA MET A 45 2.51 -10.38 -0.22
C MET A 45 1.46 -10.86 -1.23
N ARG A 46 1.67 -12.03 -1.86
CA ARG A 46 0.70 -12.63 -2.80
C ARG A 46 -0.61 -13.07 -2.14
N ALA A 47 -0.58 -13.34 -0.84
CA ALA A 47 -1.75 -13.77 -0.07
C ALA A 47 -2.59 -12.59 0.46
N LEU A 48 -2.16 -11.34 0.26
CA LEU A 48 -2.91 -10.19 0.73
C LEU A 48 -4.25 -10.07 0.00
N PRO A 49 -5.35 -9.81 0.73
CA PRO A 49 -6.65 -9.62 0.12
C PRO A 49 -6.70 -8.29 -0.65
N VAL A 50 -7.56 -8.24 -1.65
CA VAL A 50 -7.97 -6.96 -2.26
C VAL A 50 -8.68 -6.13 -1.17
N PRO A 51 -8.36 -4.83 -1.01
CA PRO A 51 -9.07 -3.97 -0.07
C PRO A 51 -10.58 -4.00 -0.29
N ALA A 52 -11.34 -4.01 0.81
CA ALA A 52 -12.81 -4.10 0.76
C ALA A 52 -13.45 -2.87 0.11
N GLU A 53 -12.83 -1.70 0.26
CA GLU A 53 -13.31 -0.41 -0.20
C GLU A 53 -12.14 0.46 -0.70
N ASP A 54 -12.43 1.45 -1.53
CA ASP A 54 -11.47 2.49 -1.87
C ASP A 54 -11.23 3.39 -0.63
N PRO A 55 -9.98 3.61 -0.19
CA PRO A 55 -9.70 4.36 1.03
C PRO A 55 -10.00 5.87 0.92
N ILE A 56 -10.27 6.37 -0.29
CA ILE A 56 -10.58 7.78 -0.55
C ILE A 56 -12.06 7.94 -0.92
N LEU A 57 -12.57 7.08 -1.80
CA LEU A 57 -13.90 7.21 -2.39
C LEU A 57 -14.93 6.19 -1.85
N GLY A 58 -14.53 5.32 -0.92
CA GLY A 58 -15.42 4.33 -0.29
C GLY A 58 -15.82 3.18 -1.23
N LYS A 59 -16.99 2.59 -0.97
CA LYS A 59 -17.49 1.38 -1.65
C LYS A 59 -17.60 1.50 -3.18
N ASP A 60 -17.94 2.69 -3.67
CA ASP A 60 -18.17 2.96 -5.09
C ASP A 60 -16.91 3.51 -5.79
N GLY A 61 -15.78 3.56 -5.08
CA GLY A 61 -14.51 4.01 -5.64
C GLY A 61 -13.91 3.04 -6.67
N PRO A 62 -13.05 3.55 -7.57
CA PRO A 62 -12.52 2.78 -8.69
C PRO A 62 -11.49 1.72 -8.27
N LEU A 63 -10.94 1.79 -7.05
CA LEU A 63 -9.81 0.95 -6.63
C LEU A 63 -10.02 -0.54 -6.97
N ARG A 64 -11.18 -1.10 -6.63
CA ARG A 64 -11.47 -2.53 -6.85
C ARG A 64 -11.58 -2.90 -8.33
N GLN A 65 -11.99 -1.97 -9.20
CA GLN A 65 -12.06 -2.20 -10.64
C GLN A 65 -10.66 -2.18 -11.29
N SER A 66 -9.76 -1.35 -10.73
CA SER A 66 -8.36 -1.27 -11.14
C SER A 66 -7.50 -2.41 -10.58
N TRP A 67 -7.94 -3.05 -9.50
CA TRP A 67 -7.22 -4.15 -8.86
C TRP A 67 -7.40 -5.48 -9.63
N LYS A 68 -6.65 -5.63 -10.73
CA LYS A 68 -6.58 -6.87 -11.52
C LYS A 68 -5.33 -7.66 -11.11
N ALA A 69 -5.52 -8.93 -10.80
CA ALA A 69 -4.47 -9.88 -10.47
C ALA A 69 -3.65 -10.28 -11.71
#